data_AF-A0A0E0EH46-F1
#
_entry.id   AF-A0A0E0EH46-F1
#
_cell.length_a   1.000
_cell.length_b   1.000
_cell.length_c   1.000
_cell.angle_alpha   90.00
_cell.angle_beta   90.00
_cell.angle_gamma   90.00
#
_symmetry.space_group_name_H-M   'P 1'
#
loop_
_entity.id
_entity.type
_entity.pdbx_description
1 polymer ?
#
loop_
_entity_poly.entity_id
_entity_poly.type
_entity_poly.pdbx_seq_one_letter_code
_entity_poly.pdbx_strand_id
1 'polypeptide(L)'
;MAGAALLLAPVAAPWSRLPSSAGRRVRCAATAPAPMGEKTEYRDGPVERAFMGLFARKMEKYAVVVSSSGGKGKKEKRSRAVWEWDYESFVDVSRRVMVGRTRAQQQEAVREVLLSMLPPGAPEQFKKLFPPTRWACEFNAALTVPFFHWLVGPSEVVEVEVNGVKQKSGVLIKKCRYLENSGCVGMCVNMCKIPTQNFFTNEFGLPLTMNPNFEDMSCEMIYGQVPPPLEEDPASKQPCYPNLCSISTPSAPICPKLQT
;
A
#
# COMPACT_ATOMS: atom_id res chain seq x y z
N MET A 1 -83.04 -1.28 -7.06
CA MET A 1 -82.86 -2.37 -6.08
C MET A 1 -81.51 -3.02 -6.30
N ALA A 2 -80.56 -2.83 -5.39
CA ALA A 2 -79.49 -3.78 -5.05
C ALA A 2 -78.72 -3.16 -3.88
N GLY A 3 -78.86 -3.79 -2.71
CA GLY A 3 -78.31 -3.34 -1.44
C GLY A 3 -76.84 -3.70 -1.26
N ALA A 4 -76.24 -3.03 -0.30
CA ALA A 4 -74.88 -3.16 0.16
C ALA A 4 -74.59 -4.51 0.83
N ALA A 5 -73.35 -4.97 0.70
CA ALA A 5 -72.74 -5.94 1.62
C ALA A 5 -71.33 -5.45 2.00
N LEU A 6 -71.19 -5.00 3.25
CA LEU A 6 -69.92 -4.80 3.94
C LEU A 6 -69.25 -6.16 4.18
N LEU A 7 -67.97 -6.30 3.87
CA LEU A 7 -67.08 -7.25 4.55
C LEU A 7 -65.69 -6.62 4.80
N LEU A 8 -65.57 -6.16 6.04
CA LEU A 8 -64.41 -6.01 6.93
C LEU A 8 -63.02 -6.39 6.39
N ALA A 9 -62.10 -5.42 6.40
CA ALA A 9 -60.66 -5.63 6.40
C ALA A 9 -60.16 -5.99 7.81
N PRO A 10 -59.14 -6.87 7.96
CA PRO A 10 -58.42 -7.00 9.22
C PRO A 10 -57.19 -6.10 9.24
N VAL A 11 -57.02 -5.41 10.37
CA VAL A 11 -55.89 -4.54 10.71
C VAL A 11 -54.87 -5.31 11.57
N ALA A 12 -53.60 -5.09 11.22
CA ALA A 12 -52.36 -5.15 12.03
C ALA A 12 -51.83 -6.50 12.57
N ALA A 13 -50.54 -6.76 12.26
CA ALA A 13 -49.48 -6.59 13.25
C ALA A 13 -48.07 -6.56 12.59
N PRO A 14 -47.08 -5.91 13.23
CA PRO A 14 -45.88 -5.38 12.59
C PRO A 14 -44.73 -6.40 12.61
N TRP A 15 -44.09 -6.61 11.46
CA TRP A 15 -42.80 -7.31 11.44
C TRP A 15 -41.68 -6.31 11.66
N SER A 16 -41.08 -6.46 12.83
CA SER A 16 -39.88 -5.82 13.31
C SER A 16 -38.76 -5.85 12.27
N ARG A 17 -38.25 -4.67 11.93
CA ARG A 17 -36.97 -4.52 11.24
C ARG A 17 -35.88 -5.00 12.19
N LEU A 18 -35.26 -6.14 11.89
CA LEU A 18 -33.96 -6.49 12.44
C LEU A 18 -32.89 -5.66 11.72
N PRO A 19 -31.95 -5.03 12.44
CA PRO A 19 -30.81 -4.38 11.82
C PRO A 19 -29.86 -5.47 11.30
N SER A 20 -29.75 -5.57 9.98
CA SER A 20 -28.70 -6.35 9.31
C SER A 20 -27.35 -5.76 9.71
N SER A 21 -26.61 -6.49 10.56
CA SER A 21 -25.20 -6.27 10.85
C SER A 21 -24.43 -6.04 9.54
N ALA A 22 -23.68 -4.94 9.47
CA ALA A 22 -22.75 -4.65 8.39
C ALA A 22 -21.62 -5.70 8.38
N GLY A 23 -21.89 -6.85 7.80
CA GLY A 23 -20.91 -7.88 7.52
C GLY A 23 -19.94 -7.36 6.46
N ARG A 24 -18.66 -7.27 6.82
CA ARG A 24 -17.56 -6.95 5.90
C ARG A 24 -17.60 -7.96 4.76
N ARG A 25 -18.00 -7.54 3.55
CA ARG A 25 -17.97 -8.42 2.38
C ARG A 25 -16.51 -8.67 2.02
N VAL A 26 -16.11 -9.94 2.08
CA VAL A 26 -14.78 -10.42 1.69
C VAL A 26 -14.90 -11.02 0.29
N ARG A 27 -14.08 -10.56 -0.66
CA ARG A 27 -13.93 -11.17 -2.00
C ARG A 27 -12.55 -11.81 -2.13
N CYS A 28 -12.51 -12.98 -2.76
CA CYS A 28 -11.28 -13.54 -3.32
C CYS A 28 -10.75 -12.56 -4.38
N ALA A 29 -9.43 -12.38 -4.45
CA ALA A 29 -8.76 -11.46 -5.37
C ALA A 29 -9.29 -11.62 -6.81
N ALA A 30 -10.06 -10.64 -7.26
CA ALA A 30 -10.57 -10.55 -8.62
C ALA A 30 -9.70 -9.58 -9.43
N THR A 31 -9.77 -9.66 -10.77
CA THR A 31 -9.03 -8.85 -11.73
C THR A 31 -9.53 -7.41 -11.90
N ALA A 32 -10.63 -7.03 -11.24
CA ALA A 32 -11.14 -5.66 -11.25
C ALA A 32 -10.68 -4.90 -9.99
N PRO A 33 -10.37 -3.58 -10.06
CA PRO A 33 -10.11 -2.76 -8.87
C PRO A 33 -11.28 -2.89 -7.91
N ALA A 34 -11.05 -3.46 -6.72
CA ALA A 34 -12.13 -3.57 -5.74
C ALA A 34 -12.43 -2.18 -5.16
N PRO A 35 -13.72 -1.83 -4.95
CA PRO A 35 -14.12 -0.50 -4.49
C PRO A 35 -13.39 -0.10 -3.21
N MET A 36 -13.16 1.20 -3.04
CA MET A 36 -12.62 1.78 -1.80
C MET A 36 -13.43 1.28 -0.60
N GLY A 37 -12.74 0.72 0.40
CA GLY A 37 -13.36 0.25 1.66
C GLY A 37 -13.69 -1.24 1.72
N GLU A 38 -13.65 -1.97 0.60
CA GLU A 38 -13.66 -3.44 0.61
C GLU A 38 -12.24 -3.96 0.76
N LYS A 39 -11.98 -4.85 1.74
CA LYS A 39 -10.67 -5.51 1.87
C LYS A 39 -10.63 -6.78 1.03
N THR A 40 -9.58 -6.94 0.25
CA THR A 40 -9.30 -8.15 -0.53
C THR A 40 -8.69 -9.22 0.38
N GLU A 41 -9.13 -10.47 0.23
CA GLU A 41 -8.49 -11.61 0.92
C GLU A 41 -7.31 -12.12 0.10
N TYR A 42 -6.13 -12.11 0.70
CA TYR A 42 -4.89 -12.63 0.11
C TYR A 42 -4.48 -13.91 0.82
N ARG A 43 -4.05 -14.92 0.05
CA ARG A 43 -3.56 -16.20 0.57
C ARG A 43 -2.05 -16.29 0.38
N ASP A 44 -1.30 -15.82 1.37
CA ASP A 44 0.16 -15.85 1.36
C ASP A 44 0.70 -17.25 1.68
N GLY A 45 1.56 -17.76 0.79
CA GLY A 45 2.30 -18.99 1.00
C GLY A 45 3.51 -18.80 1.92
N PRO A 46 4.28 -19.88 2.16
CA PRO A 46 5.43 -19.84 3.05
C PRO A 46 6.55 -18.90 2.57
N VAL A 47 6.75 -18.79 1.26
CA VAL A 47 7.82 -17.95 0.67
C VAL A 47 7.48 -16.47 0.85
N GLU A 48 6.24 -16.08 0.57
CA GLU A 48 5.74 -14.71 0.77
C GLU A 48 5.85 -14.31 2.25
N ARG A 49 5.47 -15.21 3.16
CA ARG A 49 5.62 -15.00 4.61
C ARG A 49 7.08 -14.83 5.02
N ALA A 50 7.99 -15.59 4.40
CA ALA A 50 9.42 -15.44 4.67
C ALA A 50 9.96 -14.06 4.24
N PHE A 51 9.57 -13.57 3.06
CA PHE A 51 9.92 -12.22 2.61
C PHE A 51 9.31 -11.15 3.51
N MET A 52 8.02 -11.25 3.86
CA MET A 52 7.36 -10.35 4.81
C MET A 52 8.13 -10.28 6.13
N GLY A 53 8.48 -11.43 6.71
CA GLY A 53 9.22 -11.49 7.96
C GLY A 53 10.63 -10.90 7.86
N LEU A 54 11.33 -11.07 6.74
CA LEU A 54 12.65 -10.47 6.52
C LEU A 54 12.57 -8.94 6.50
N PHE A 55 11.67 -8.38 5.67
CA PHE A 55 11.48 -6.93 5.56
C PHE A 55 11.01 -6.33 6.88
N ALA A 56 10.03 -6.96 7.53
CA ALA A 56 9.51 -6.49 8.80
C ALA A 56 10.61 -6.42 9.88
N ARG A 57 11.45 -7.44 10.01
CA ARG A 57 12.58 -7.43 10.97
C ARG A 57 13.58 -6.31 10.72
N LYS A 58 13.75 -5.90 9.46
CA LYS A 58 14.63 -4.79 9.10
C LYS A 58 13.99 -3.44 9.40
N MET A 59 12.69 -3.30 9.14
CA MET A 59 11.91 -2.12 9.53
C MET A 59 11.77 -1.99 11.05
N GLU A 60 11.71 -3.09 11.80
CA GLU A 60 11.60 -3.08 13.27
C GLU A 60 12.76 -2.34 13.97
N LYS A 61 13.94 -2.26 13.33
CA LYS A 61 15.07 -1.47 13.84
C LYS A 61 14.75 0.02 13.95
N TYR A 62 13.81 0.48 13.13
CA TYR A 62 13.37 1.88 13.09
C TYR A 62 12.02 2.05 13.80
N ALA A 63 11.23 0.99 13.96
CA ALA A 63 9.93 1.09 14.62
C ALA A 63 10.06 1.43 16.12
N VAL A 64 9.16 2.29 16.62
CA VAL A 64 9.06 2.48 18.08
C VAL A 64 8.68 1.16 18.76
N VAL A 65 9.30 0.89 19.91
CA VAL A 65 8.95 -0.27 20.73
C VAL A 65 7.69 0.10 21.52
N VAL A 66 6.58 -0.54 21.19
CA VAL A 66 5.36 -0.38 21.98
C VAL A 66 5.44 -1.38 23.13
N SER A 67 5.77 -0.89 24.32
CA SER A 67 5.51 -1.63 25.55
C SER A 67 4.00 -1.77 25.66
N SER A 68 3.46 -2.96 25.46
CA SER A 68 2.03 -3.20 25.63
C SER A 68 1.61 -2.72 27.03
N SER A 69 0.72 -1.72 27.05
CA SER A 69 0.11 -1.20 28.26
C SER A 69 -0.63 -2.32 29.00
N GLY A 70 -0.25 -2.58 30.26
CA GLY A 70 -1.05 -3.35 31.21
C GLY A 70 -0.63 -4.81 31.39
N GLY A 71 0.46 -5.06 32.11
CA GLY A 71 0.77 -6.38 32.64
C GLY A 71 2.18 -6.49 33.18
N LYS A 72 2.35 -6.50 34.51
CA LYS A 72 3.61 -6.89 35.16
C LYS A 72 3.95 -8.32 34.74
N GLY A 73 4.87 -8.45 33.80
CA GLY A 73 5.47 -9.71 33.42
C GLY A 73 6.57 -9.44 32.43
N LYS A 74 7.82 -9.70 32.80
CA LYS A 74 8.97 -9.75 31.90
C LYS A 74 8.61 -10.66 30.72
N LYS A 75 8.15 -10.09 29.61
CA LYS A 75 8.19 -10.76 28.31
C LYS A 75 9.45 -10.29 27.63
N GLU A 76 10.46 -11.14 27.66
CA GLU A 76 11.62 -11.06 26.78
C GLU A 76 11.19 -10.69 25.37
N LYS A 77 12.07 -9.97 24.66
CA LYS A 77 12.05 -9.81 23.20
C LYS A 77 12.02 -11.19 22.53
N ARG A 78 10.86 -11.85 22.50
CA ARG A 78 10.69 -13.06 21.71
C ARG A 78 10.48 -12.59 20.28
N SER A 79 11.58 -12.48 19.54
CA SER A 79 11.60 -12.29 18.09
C SER A 79 10.52 -13.19 17.49
N ARG A 80 9.45 -12.62 16.92
CA ARG A 80 8.44 -13.36 16.16
C ARG A 80 9.17 -14.23 15.16
N ALA A 81 8.84 -15.52 15.10
CA ALA A 81 9.48 -16.39 14.12
C ALA A 81 9.08 -15.90 12.72
N VAL A 82 9.96 -16.02 11.73
CA VAL A 82 9.74 -15.46 10.38
C VAL A 82 8.43 -15.94 9.75
N TRP A 83 7.98 -17.16 10.07
CA TRP A 83 6.73 -17.79 9.60
C TRP A 83 5.46 -17.29 10.29
N GLU A 84 5.59 -16.63 11.44
CA GLU A 84 4.43 -16.10 12.17
C GLU A 84 3.94 -14.80 11.55
N TRP A 85 4.76 -14.13 10.73
CA TRP A 85 4.45 -12.86 10.07
C TRP A 85 3.33 -13.00 9.05
N ASP A 86 2.39 -12.06 9.13
CA ASP A 86 1.35 -11.81 8.14
C ASP A 86 1.45 -10.36 7.66
N TYR A 87 0.65 -10.05 6.64
CA TYR A 87 0.69 -8.75 6.01
C TYR A 87 0.19 -7.61 6.93
N GLU A 88 -0.76 -7.90 7.82
CA GLU A 88 -1.23 -6.89 8.78
C GLU A 88 -0.12 -6.52 9.78
N SER A 89 0.62 -7.52 10.29
CA SER A 89 1.78 -7.30 11.14
C SER A 89 2.86 -6.48 10.44
N PHE A 90 3.10 -6.73 9.15
CA PHE A 90 4.03 -5.94 8.33
C PHE A 90 3.60 -4.47 8.24
N VAL A 91 2.33 -4.21 7.91
CA VAL A 91 1.77 -2.85 7.87
C VAL A 91 1.82 -2.16 9.24
N ASP A 92 1.62 -2.90 10.33
CA ASP A 92 1.72 -2.36 11.69
C ASP A 92 3.16 -1.97 12.06
N VAL A 93 4.17 -2.71 11.59
CA VAL A 93 5.58 -2.26 11.72
C VAL A 93 5.76 -0.94 10.98
N SER A 94 5.26 -0.83 9.75
CA SER A 94 5.36 0.42 8.98
C SER A 94 4.70 1.60 9.68
N ARG A 95 3.54 1.41 10.31
CA ARG A 95 2.91 2.46 11.15
C ARG A 95 3.81 2.89 12.30
N ARG A 96 4.42 1.93 13.00
CA ARG A 96 5.36 2.22 14.11
C ARG A 96 6.63 2.91 13.65
N VAL A 97 7.07 2.72 12.40
CA VAL A 97 8.17 3.50 11.82
C VAL A 97 7.77 4.97 11.65
N MET A 98 6.51 5.29 11.38
CA MET A 98 6.09 6.69 11.24
C MET A 98 5.95 7.47 12.55
N VAL A 99 5.80 6.78 13.70
CA VAL A 99 5.55 7.45 14.98
C VAL A 99 6.76 8.32 15.37
N GLY A 100 6.50 9.60 15.64
CA GLY A 100 7.51 10.56 16.07
C GLY A 100 8.50 10.98 14.98
N ARG A 101 8.27 10.63 13.71
CA ARG A 101 9.15 10.98 12.59
C ARG A 101 8.51 12.00 11.65
N THR A 102 9.33 12.94 11.19
CA THR A 102 9.00 13.78 10.04
C THR A 102 8.95 12.92 8.77
N ARG A 103 8.32 13.45 7.73
CA ARG A 103 8.25 12.86 6.41
C ARG A 103 9.62 12.52 5.81
N ALA A 104 10.60 13.42 5.95
CA ALA A 104 11.96 13.15 5.49
C ALA A 104 12.60 11.98 6.27
N GLN A 105 12.41 11.93 7.59
CA GLN A 105 12.92 10.83 8.42
C GLN A 105 12.23 9.50 8.11
N GLN A 106 10.93 9.51 7.79
CA GLN A 106 10.19 8.32 7.35
C GLN A 106 10.80 7.78 6.05
N GLN A 107 11.02 8.67 5.08
CA GLN A 107 11.55 8.28 3.78
C GLN A 107 12.96 7.73 3.87
N GLU A 108 13.82 8.37 4.69
CA GLU A 108 15.18 7.90 4.92
C GLU A 108 15.21 6.55 5.61
N ALA A 109 14.36 6.32 6.62
CA ALA A 109 14.29 5.03 7.29
C ALA A 109 13.93 3.89 6.34
N VAL A 110 13.01 4.12 5.39
CA VAL A 110 12.66 3.12 4.37
C VAL A 110 13.78 2.96 3.34
N ARG A 111 14.41 4.05 2.90
CA ARG A 111 15.57 4.00 2.00
C ARG A 111 16.68 3.13 2.58
N GLU A 112 17.01 3.29 3.86
CA GLU A 112 18.00 2.47 4.56
C GLU A 112 17.58 1.00 4.67
N VAL A 113 16.29 0.72 4.89
CA VAL A 113 15.76 -0.65 4.84
C VAL A 113 15.98 -1.27 3.47
N LEU A 114 15.65 -0.57 2.38
CA LEU A 114 15.83 -1.04 1.00
C LEU A 114 17.31 -1.28 0.69
N LEU A 115 18.20 -0.36 1.06
CA LEU A 115 19.64 -0.53 0.90
C LEU A 115 20.17 -1.74 1.65
N SER A 116 19.65 -2.01 2.86
CA SER A 116 20.06 -3.14 3.67
C SER A 116 19.62 -4.51 3.11
N MET A 117 18.81 -4.54 2.06
CA MET A 117 18.43 -5.73 1.30
C MET A 117 19.43 -6.05 0.19
N LEU A 118 20.24 -5.09 -0.22
CA LEU A 118 21.25 -5.28 -1.24
C LEU A 118 22.54 -5.87 -0.62
N PRO A 119 23.31 -6.66 -1.38
CA PRO A 119 24.66 -7.02 -1.00
C PRO A 119 25.56 -5.77 -0.84
N PRO A 120 26.59 -5.81 0.02
CA PRO A 120 27.55 -4.71 0.17
C PRO A 120 28.20 -4.34 -1.18
N GLY A 121 28.28 -3.03 -1.49
CA GLY A 121 28.87 -2.52 -2.74
C GLY A 121 27.98 -2.61 -3.98
N ALA A 122 26.81 -3.26 -3.89
CA ALA A 122 25.92 -3.44 -5.03
C ALA A 122 25.35 -2.13 -5.62
N PRO A 123 24.97 -1.08 -4.86
CA PRO A 123 24.42 0.15 -5.45
C PRO A 123 25.35 0.84 -6.46
N GLU A 124 26.64 0.94 -6.12
CA GLU A 124 27.65 1.55 -7.00
C GLU A 124 27.92 0.70 -8.25
N GLN A 125 27.77 -0.63 -8.12
CA GLN A 125 27.88 -1.57 -9.22
C GLN A 125 26.65 -1.52 -10.13
N PHE A 126 25.44 -1.40 -9.58
CA PHE A 126 24.20 -1.37 -10.37
C PHE A 126 24.14 -0.17 -11.31
N LYS A 127 24.48 1.03 -10.85
CA LYS A 127 24.53 2.23 -11.71
C LYS A 127 25.48 2.09 -12.90
N LYS A 128 26.59 1.36 -12.71
CA LYS A 128 27.60 1.13 -13.76
C LYS A 128 27.19 0.01 -14.72
N LEU A 129 26.53 -1.03 -14.20
CA LEU A 129 26.20 -2.24 -14.95
C LEU A 129 24.84 -2.18 -15.66
N PHE A 130 23.93 -1.32 -15.20
CA PHE A 130 22.56 -1.22 -15.72
C PHE A 130 22.22 0.23 -16.07
N PRO A 131 22.74 0.77 -17.20
CA PRO A 131 22.27 2.05 -17.71
C PRO A 131 20.76 2.00 -17.96
N PRO A 132 20.03 3.13 -17.82
CA PRO A 132 18.58 3.21 -17.98
C PRO A 132 18.17 3.11 -19.45
N THR A 133 18.38 1.92 -20.01
CA THR A 133 18.00 1.55 -21.36
C THR A 133 16.55 1.04 -21.37
N ARG A 134 15.90 1.10 -22.53
CA ARG A 134 14.58 0.48 -22.73
C ARG A 134 14.54 -0.96 -22.23
N TRP A 135 15.56 -1.75 -22.55
CA TRP A 135 15.65 -3.14 -22.11
C TRP A 135 15.67 -3.26 -20.58
N ALA A 136 16.46 -2.43 -19.89
CA ALA A 136 16.51 -2.43 -18.43
C ALA A 136 15.14 -2.04 -17.82
N CYS A 137 14.46 -1.05 -18.40
CA CYS A 137 13.12 -0.64 -17.98
C CYS A 137 12.08 -1.77 -18.16
N GLU A 138 12.04 -2.39 -19.34
CA GLU A 138 11.11 -3.51 -19.64
C GLU A 138 11.41 -4.75 -18.79
N PHE A 139 12.70 -5.06 -18.57
CA PHE A 139 13.11 -6.17 -17.70
C PHE A 139 12.66 -5.96 -16.24
N ASN A 140 12.88 -4.76 -15.69
CA ASN A 140 12.46 -4.45 -14.32
C ASN A 140 10.93 -4.46 -14.18
N ALA A 141 10.19 -3.96 -15.16
CA ALA A 141 8.73 -4.06 -15.19
C ALA A 141 8.26 -5.54 -15.18
N ALA A 142 8.84 -6.36 -16.05
CA ALA A 142 8.53 -7.79 -16.13
C ALA A 142 8.87 -8.56 -14.86
N LEU A 143 9.99 -8.22 -14.19
CA LEU A 143 10.40 -8.83 -12.93
C LEU A 143 9.52 -8.39 -11.75
N THR A 144 9.07 -7.13 -11.77
CA THR A 144 8.26 -6.54 -10.68
C THR A 144 6.97 -7.32 -10.45
N VAL A 145 6.30 -7.72 -11.53
CA VAL A 145 5.00 -8.41 -11.46
C VAL A 145 5.06 -9.70 -10.63
N PRO A 146 5.88 -10.71 -10.94
CA PRO A 146 5.95 -11.93 -10.14
C PRO A 146 6.65 -11.70 -8.79
N PHE A 147 7.68 -10.86 -8.71
CA PHE A 147 8.51 -10.73 -7.51
C PHE A 147 7.81 -9.95 -6.39
N PHE A 148 7.07 -8.88 -6.72
CA PHE A 148 6.42 -8.01 -5.74
C PHE A 148 4.91 -8.25 -5.61
N HIS A 149 4.33 -9.25 -6.28
CA HIS A 149 2.89 -9.54 -6.18
C HIS A 149 2.40 -9.71 -4.73
N TRP A 150 3.22 -10.31 -3.85
CA TRP A 150 2.90 -10.48 -2.43
C TRP A 150 2.82 -9.14 -1.70
N LEU A 151 3.65 -8.17 -2.11
CA LEU A 151 3.78 -6.86 -1.48
C LEU A 151 2.68 -5.91 -1.95
N VAL A 152 2.48 -5.81 -3.26
CA VAL A 152 1.60 -4.79 -3.85
C VAL A 152 0.27 -5.35 -4.35
N GLY A 153 0.11 -6.66 -4.46
CA GLY A 153 -1.09 -7.31 -4.98
C GLY A 153 -1.03 -7.58 -6.49
N PRO A 154 -2.17 -7.96 -7.12
CA PRO A 154 -2.25 -8.28 -8.54
C PRO A 154 -1.79 -7.10 -9.41
N SER A 155 -0.88 -7.39 -10.33
CA SER A 155 -0.31 -6.41 -11.25
C SER A 155 -0.05 -7.01 -12.62
N GLU A 156 0.02 -6.16 -13.65
CA GLU A 156 0.39 -6.56 -15.01
C GLU A 156 1.30 -5.54 -15.68
N VAL A 157 2.10 -5.99 -16.63
CA VAL A 157 2.93 -5.10 -17.45
C VAL A 157 2.05 -4.42 -18.49
N VAL A 158 2.19 -3.10 -18.63
CA VAL A 158 1.47 -2.27 -19.59
C VAL A 158 2.44 -1.49 -20.48
N GLU A 159 1.98 -1.12 -21.66
CA GLU A 159 2.71 -0.23 -22.56
C GLU A 159 2.54 1.22 -22.10
N VAL A 160 3.65 1.95 -22.05
CA VAL A 160 3.72 3.36 -21.65
C VAL A 160 4.61 4.10 -22.62
N GLU A 161 4.43 5.42 -22.70
CA GLU A 161 5.31 6.28 -23.48
C GLU A 161 6.26 7.04 -22.56
N VAL A 162 7.56 6.85 -22.77
CA VAL A 162 8.61 7.54 -22.00
C VAL A 162 9.51 8.25 -22.99
N ASN A 163 9.61 9.58 -22.87
CA ASN A 163 10.40 10.44 -23.76
C ASN A 163 10.08 10.21 -25.26
N GLY A 164 8.80 10.04 -25.60
CA GLY A 164 8.34 9.80 -26.98
C GLY A 164 8.53 8.37 -27.48
N VAL A 165 9.02 7.45 -26.65
CA VAL A 165 9.23 6.04 -27.01
C VAL A 165 8.22 5.15 -26.29
N LYS A 166 7.46 4.39 -27.07
CA LYS A 166 6.57 3.34 -26.56
C LYS A 166 7.38 2.11 -26.14
N GLN A 167 7.16 1.66 -24.91
CA GLN A 167 7.86 0.51 -24.33
C GLN A 167 7.00 -0.17 -23.26
N LYS A 168 7.26 -1.46 -23.00
CA LYS A 168 6.56 -2.26 -21.97
C LYS A 168 7.19 -2.09 -20.59
N SER A 169 7.38 -0.84 -20.17
CA SER A 169 8.04 -0.51 -18.92
C SER A 169 7.09 -0.01 -17.83
N GLY A 170 5.79 -0.03 -18.09
CA GLY A 170 4.76 0.26 -17.09
C GLY A 170 4.33 -1.01 -16.36
N VAL A 171 4.03 -0.88 -15.06
CA VAL A 171 3.37 -1.92 -14.26
C VAL A 171 2.12 -1.30 -13.66
N LEU A 172 0.97 -1.87 -14.00
CA LEU A 172 -0.32 -1.48 -13.42
C LEU A 172 -0.66 -2.44 -12.27
N ILE A 173 -0.63 -1.93 -11.05
CA ILE A 173 -1.14 -2.61 -9.86
C ILE A 173 -2.64 -2.34 -9.80
N LYS A 174 -3.45 -3.39 -9.95
CA LYS A 174 -4.92 -3.28 -10.08
C LYS A 174 -5.58 -2.82 -8.80
N LYS A 175 -5.05 -3.28 -7.67
CA LYS A 175 -5.38 -2.81 -6.33
C LYS A 175 -4.18 -2.98 -5.41
N CYS A 176 -3.61 -1.87 -4.97
CA CYS A 176 -2.44 -1.82 -4.13
C CYS A 176 -2.76 -2.33 -2.73
N ARG A 177 -2.31 -3.54 -2.44
CA ARG A 177 -2.48 -4.21 -1.14
C ARG A 177 -1.97 -3.36 0.02
N TYR A 178 -0.85 -2.64 -0.18
CA TYR A 178 -0.28 -1.80 0.87
C TYR A 178 -1.15 -0.58 1.17
N LEU A 179 -1.67 0.09 0.13
CA LEU A 179 -2.59 1.21 0.28
C LEU A 179 -3.93 0.76 0.89
N GLU A 180 -4.47 -0.37 0.41
CA GLU A 180 -5.71 -0.98 0.92
C GLU A 180 -5.61 -1.33 2.42
N ASN A 181 -4.56 -2.04 2.83
CA ASN A 181 -4.39 -2.46 4.22
C ASN A 181 -4.01 -1.30 5.15
N SER A 182 -3.19 -0.36 4.68
CA SER A 182 -2.80 0.80 5.50
C SER A 182 -3.94 1.79 5.68
N GLY A 183 -4.78 1.97 4.65
CA GLY A 183 -5.84 2.98 4.63
C GLY A 183 -5.30 4.40 4.83
N CYS A 184 -4.04 4.65 4.48
CA CYS A 184 -3.34 5.88 4.84
C CYS A 184 -2.53 6.43 3.66
N VAL A 185 -2.97 7.58 3.15
CA VAL A 185 -2.28 8.33 2.08
C VAL A 185 -0.84 8.67 2.47
N GLY A 186 -0.60 9.10 3.72
CA GLY A 186 0.74 9.37 4.22
C GLY A 186 1.66 8.15 4.21
N MET A 187 1.14 6.96 4.53
CA MET A 187 1.93 5.72 4.42
C MET A 187 2.26 5.40 2.97
N CYS A 188 1.29 5.53 2.05
CA CYS A 188 1.54 5.30 0.63
C CYS A 188 2.64 6.23 0.09
N VAL A 189 2.56 7.52 0.38
CA VAL A 189 3.52 8.50 -0.14
C VAL A 189 4.88 8.37 0.55
N ASN A 190 4.94 8.38 1.88
CA ASN A 190 6.22 8.49 2.60
C ASN A 190 6.91 7.17 2.88
N MET A 191 6.17 6.05 2.88
CA MET A 191 6.74 4.73 3.19
C MET A 191 6.85 3.82 1.96
N CYS A 192 6.16 4.12 0.86
CA CYS A 192 6.20 3.31 -0.35
C CYS A 192 6.71 4.13 -1.54
N LYS A 193 5.93 5.11 -2.02
CA LYS A 193 6.22 5.86 -3.26
C LYS A 193 7.57 6.56 -3.22
N ILE A 194 7.73 7.58 -2.37
CA ILE A 194 8.93 8.43 -2.42
C ILE A 194 10.21 7.64 -2.14
N PRO A 195 10.28 6.75 -1.12
CA PRO A 195 11.47 5.95 -0.89
C PRO A 195 11.81 5.01 -2.05
N THR A 196 10.81 4.40 -2.67
CA THR A 196 11.03 3.48 -3.80
C THR A 196 11.50 4.22 -5.05
N GLN A 197 10.87 5.36 -5.39
CA GLN A 197 11.33 6.22 -6.48
C GLN A 197 12.78 6.69 -6.27
N ASN A 198 13.12 7.11 -5.04
CA ASN A 198 14.47 7.53 -4.69
C ASN A 198 15.46 6.36 -4.77
N PHE A 199 15.09 5.18 -4.27
CA PHE A 199 15.94 4.00 -4.34
C PHE A 199 16.25 3.61 -5.80
N PHE A 200 15.23 3.48 -6.64
CA PHE A 200 15.45 3.12 -8.04
C PHE A 200 16.19 4.22 -8.82
N THR A 201 15.78 5.48 -8.68
CA THR A 201 16.37 6.59 -9.44
C THR A 201 17.78 6.90 -8.96
N ASN A 202 17.98 7.04 -7.64
CA ASN A 202 19.21 7.57 -7.07
C ASN A 202 20.19 6.49 -6.63
N GLU A 203 19.77 5.26 -6.32
CA GLU A 203 20.67 4.18 -5.89
C GLU A 203 20.88 3.15 -7.00
N PHE A 204 19.80 2.74 -7.66
CA PHE A 204 19.85 1.73 -8.72
C PHE A 204 20.22 2.34 -10.09
N GLY A 205 19.99 3.64 -10.29
CA GLY A 205 20.28 4.34 -11.55
C GLY A 205 19.23 4.14 -12.64
N LEU A 206 18.04 3.65 -12.27
CA LEU A 206 16.91 3.44 -13.17
C LEU A 206 15.76 4.35 -12.73
N PRO A 207 15.44 5.43 -13.46
CA PRO A 207 14.34 6.30 -13.11
C PRO A 207 13.04 5.50 -12.94
N LEU A 208 12.28 5.83 -11.90
CA LEU A 208 10.99 5.22 -11.62
C LEU A 208 10.03 6.30 -11.13
N THR A 209 8.87 6.41 -11.79
CA THR A 209 7.73 7.18 -11.31
C THR A 209 6.64 6.23 -10.83
N MET A 210 6.02 6.53 -9.70
CA MET A 210 4.88 5.77 -9.17
C MET A 210 3.66 6.69 -9.04
N ASN A 211 2.54 6.33 -9.64
CA ASN A 211 1.29 7.09 -9.62
C ASN A 211 0.20 6.31 -8.88
N PRO A 212 0.05 6.48 -7.56
CA PRO A 212 -1.07 5.89 -6.83
C PRO A 212 -2.36 6.61 -7.18
N ASN A 213 -3.42 5.84 -7.43
CA ASN A 213 -4.78 6.36 -7.50
C ASN A 213 -5.47 6.14 -6.16
N PHE A 214 -5.77 7.23 -5.46
CA PHE A 214 -6.37 7.15 -4.14
C PHE A 214 -7.88 6.86 -4.19
N GLU A 215 -8.54 6.96 -5.34
CA GLU A 215 -9.98 6.69 -5.48
C GLU A 215 -10.29 5.19 -5.60
N ASP A 216 -9.52 4.46 -6.42
CA ASP A 216 -9.70 3.02 -6.66
C ASP A 216 -8.63 2.14 -6.01
N MET A 217 -7.67 2.76 -5.32
CA MET A 217 -6.51 2.12 -4.68
C MET A 217 -5.54 1.42 -5.65
N SER A 218 -5.62 1.68 -6.96
CA SER A 218 -4.63 1.21 -7.93
C SER A 218 -3.31 1.99 -7.84
N CYS A 219 -2.26 1.51 -8.49
CA CYS A 219 -1.00 2.25 -8.60
C CYS A 219 -0.27 1.87 -9.89
N GLU A 220 0.20 2.87 -10.62
CA GLU A 220 1.07 2.67 -11.76
C GLU A 220 2.53 2.84 -11.34
N MET A 221 3.42 2.01 -11.88
CA MET A 221 4.87 2.15 -11.77
C MET A 221 5.47 2.24 -13.18
N ILE A 222 6.15 3.33 -13.50
CA ILE A 222 6.72 3.58 -14.83
C ILE A 222 8.24 3.59 -14.73
N TYR A 223 8.87 2.50 -15.17
CA TYR A 223 10.32 2.44 -15.28
C TYR A 223 10.82 3.24 -16.50
N GLY A 224 11.88 4.01 -16.28
CA GLY A 224 12.47 4.94 -17.23
C GLY A 224 11.92 6.36 -17.17
N GLN A 225 10.82 6.60 -16.45
CA GLN A 225 10.29 7.94 -16.23
C GLN A 225 10.91 8.57 -14.99
N VAL A 226 11.36 9.82 -15.11
CA VAL A 226 11.89 10.58 -13.99
C VAL A 226 10.75 11.01 -13.09
N PRO A 227 10.80 10.72 -11.77
CA PRO A 227 9.76 11.15 -10.86
C PRO A 227 9.71 12.68 -10.76
N PRO A 228 8.50 13.28 -10.65
CA PRO A 228 8.39 14.71 -10.49
C PRO A 228 9.00 15.16 -9.15
N PRO A 229 9.42 16.43 -9.06
CA PRO A 229 9.69 17.06 -7.77
C PRO A 229 8.48 16.93 -6.85
N LEU A 230 8.77 16.85 -5.56
CA LEU A 230 7.78 16.57 -4.56
C LEU A 230 6.65 17.61 -4.50
N GLU A 231 7.00 18.88 -4.66
CA GLU A 231 6.10 20.03 -4.62
C GLU A 231 5.14 20.02 -5.82
N GLU A 232 5.53 19.36 -6.91
CA GLU A 232 4.76 19.21 -8.14
C GLU A 232 3.95 17.92 -8.15
N ASP A 233 4.38 16.91 -7.38
CA ASP A 233 3.75 15.60 -7.31
C ASP A 233 2.29 15.67 -6.80
N PRO A 234 1.30 15.26 -7.61
CA PRO A 234 -0.10 15.25 -7.19
C PRO A 234 -0.36 14.40 -5.95
N ALA A 235 0.43 13.35 -5.70
CA ALA A 235 0.28 12.49 -4.54
C ALA A 235 0.64 13.20 -3.22
N SER A 236 1.45 14.27 -3.26
CA SER A 236 1.83 15.05 -2.07
C SER A 236 0.75 16.04 -1.62
N LYS A 237 -0.30 16.22 -2.43
CA LYS A 237 -1.39 17.20 -2.22
C LYS A 237 -2.74 16.54 -1.90
N GLN A 238 -2.73 15.25 -1.57
CA GLN A 238 -3.96 14.47 -1.41
C GLN A 238 -4.55 14.61 0.00
N PRO A 239 -5.88 14.67 0.14
CA PRO A 239 -6.54 14.62 1.45
C PRO A 239 -6.40 13.22 2.08
N CYS A 240 -6.61 13.10 3.39
CA CYS A 240 -6.72 11.78 4.00
C CYS A 240 -8.07 11.14 3.63
N TYR A 241 -8.20 9.82 3.78
CA TYR A 241 -9.49 9.14 3.61
C TYR A 241 -10.49 9.48 4.71
N PRO A 242 -11.64 10.13 4.41
CA PRO A 242 -12.58 10.57 5.44
C PRO A 242 -13.13 9.45 6.32
N ASN A 243 -13.40 8.30 5.73
CA ASN A 243 -14.06 7.17 6.42
C ASN A 243 -13.09 6.08 6.90
N LEU A 244 -11.78 6.19 6.61
CA LEU A 244 -10.78 5.18 6.94
C LEU A 244 -9.67 5.72 7.86
N CYS A 245 -9.45 7.03 7.87
CA CYS A 245 -8.34 7.66 8.60
C CYS A 245 -8.87 8.46 9.79
N SER A 246 -8.48 8.08 11.00
CA SER A 246 -8.94 8.71 12.25
C SER A 246 -8.48 10.17 12.43
N ILE A 247 -7.40 10.56 11.74
CA ILE A 247 -6.89 11.94 11.74
C ILE A 247 -7.40 12.75 10.54
N SER A 248 -8.35 12.20 9.77
CA SER A 248 -8.93 12.91 8.64
C SER A 248 -9.81 14.04 9.13
N THR A 249 -9.57 15.24 8.61
CA THR A 249 -10.48 16.37 8.76
C THR A 249 -11.23 16.52 7.43
N PRO A 250 -12.57 16.34 7.38
CA PRO A 250 -13.33 16.32 6.12
C PRO A 250 -13.14 17.55 5.21
N SER A 251 -12.81 18.70 5.78
CA SER A 251 -12.59 19.96 5.05
C SER A 251 -11.12 20.26 4.74
N ALA A 252 -10.17 19.45 5.22
CA ALA A 252 -8.75 19.69 4.97
C ALA A 252 -8.38 19.21 3.57
N PRO A 253 -7.78 20.07 2.71
CA PRO A 253 -7.44 19.70 1.34
C PRO A 253 -6.25 18.74 1.26
N ILE A 254 -5.39 18.72 2.28
CA ILE A 254 -4.16 17.93 2.31
C ILE A 254 -4.09 17.12 3.61
N CYS A 255 -3.69 15.85 3.50
CA CYS A 255 -3.49 14.98 4.64
C CYS A 255 -2.32 15.49 5.51
N PRO A 256 -2.48 15.66 6.83
CA PRO A 256 -1.42 16.21 7.70
C PRO A 256 -0.10 15.41 7.65
N LYS A 257 -0.19 14.10 7.34
CA LYS A 257 0.97 13.21 7.18
C LYS A 257 1.80 13.48 5.92
N LEU A 258 1.34 14.32 5.01
CA LEU A 258 2.11 14.74 3.82
C LEU A 258 2.87 16.06 4.05
N GLN A 259 2.46 16.81 5.08
CA GLN A 259 3.00 18.13 5.41
C GLN A 259 4.11 18.07 6.49
N THR A 260 4.16 16.98 7.26
CA THR A 260 5.04 16.81 8.44
C THR A 260 5.98 15.65 8.25
#